data_AF-A0A091HZV7-F1
#
_entry.id   AF-A0A091HZV7-F1
#
_cell.length_a   1.000
_cell.length_b   1.000
_cell.length_c   1.000
_cell.angle_alpha   90.00
_cell.angle_beta   90.00
_cell.angle_gamma   90.00
#
_symmetry.space_group_name_H-M   'P 1'
#
loop_
_entity.id
_entity.type
_entity.pdbx_description
1 polymer ?
#
loop_
_entity_poly.entity_id
_entity_poly.type
_entity_poly.pdbx_seq_one_letter_code
_entity_poly.pdbx_strand_id
1 'polypeptide(L)'
;GVIIEEMENEEEMETRGILEDDTIGVVFRDDLSYHLRFQSYTMASPEDVFDHIVTCHSHAYSSCKVPLYGYWGFMAVQSSIDAAVIEMKTNHSVWDEVKSISGIRLESPSMRSVNKLDYTWIIIYLILCFCPYMYFLSVKVTRERKKLKVLMRAMGLQDTAFWLSWSLLYTIYISITSSLLALITI
;
A
#
# COMPACT_ATOMS: atom_id res chain seq x y z
N GLY A 1 -21.35 27.42 -18.15
CA GLY A 1 -22.14 27.82 -16.98
C GLY A 1 -22.70 26.56 -16.36
N VAL A 2 -22.91 26.53 -15.05
CA VAL A 2 -23.56 25.40 -14.37
C VAL A 2 -25.07 25.50 -14.60
N ILE A 3 -25.70 24.40 -14.97
CA ILE A 3 -27.15 24.28 -15.10
C ILE A 3 -27.65 23.58 -13.84
N ILE A 4 -28.63 24.17 -13.17
CA ILE A 4 -29.23 23.61 -11.96
C ILE A 4 -30.66 23.22 -12.31
N GLU A 5 -31.02 21.98 -12.02
CA GLU A 5 -32.36 21.43 -12.23
C GLU A 5 -32.81 20.77 -10.93
N GLU A 6 -34.04 21.06 -10.52
CA GLU A 6 -34.67 20.43 -9.36
C GLU A 6 -35.30 19.11 -9.81
N MET A 7 -35.01 18.03 -9.09
CA MET A 7 -35.51 16.69 -9.39
C MET A 7 -36.62 16.31 -8.40
N GLU A 8 -37.72 15.74 -8.90
CA GLU A 8 -38.85 15.35 -8.05
C GLU A 8 -38.54 14.12 -7.17
N ASN A 9 -37.67 13.21 -7.64
CA ASN A 9 -37.35 11.97 -6.95
C ASN A 9 -35.87 11.57 -7.09
N GLU A 10 -35.34 10.92 -6.06
CA GLU A 10 -33.96 10.42 -6.01
C GLU A 10 -33.70 9.31 -7.05
N GLU A 11 -34.71 8.48 -7.36
CA GLU A 11 -34.60 7.41 -8.37
C GLU A 11 -34.46 7.94 -9.81
N GLU A 12 -35.16 9.05 -10.13
CA GLU A 12 -35.00 9.71 -11.43
C GLU A 12 -33.61 10.33 -11.55
N MET A 13 -33.12 10.92 -10.47
CA MET A 13 -31.77 11.49 -10.39
C MET A 13 -30.69 10.41 -10.53
N GLU A 14 -30.87 9.23 -9.93
CA GLU A 14 -29.96 8.09 -10.12
C GLU A 14 -29.95 7.62 -11.58
N THR A 15 -31.12 7.50 -12.20
CA THR A 15 -31.24 7.05 -13.60
C THR A 15 -30.56 8.02 -14.56
N ARG A 16 -30.77 9.34 -14.38
CA ARG A 16 -30.07 10.37 -15.16
C ARG A 16 -28.57 10.38 -14.88
N GLY A 17 -28.19 10.26 -13.62
CA GLY A 17 -26.79 10.17 -13.21
C GLY A 17 -26.06 8.95 -13.79
N ILE A 18 -26.74 7.91 -14.26
CA ILE A 18 -26.12 6.79 -14.99
C ILE A 18 -26.01 7.07 -16.50
N LEU A 19 -26.92 7.89 -17.05
CA LEU A 19 -26.99 8.20 -18.47
C LEU A 19 -26.11 9.41 -18.86
N GLU A 20 -25.88 10.33 -17.93
CA GLU A 20 -25.16 11.58 -18.14
C GLU A 20 -23.90 11.65 -17.28
N ASP A 21 -22.73 11.67 -17.95
CA ASP A 21 -21.40 11.63 -17.33
C ASP A 21 -21.02 12.89 -16.53
N ASP A 22 -21.63 14.02 -16.86
CA ASP A 22 -21.28 15.34 -16.31
C ASP A 22 -22.26 15.81 -15.22
N THR A 23 -23.21 14.97 -14.81
CA THR A 23 -24.28 15.32 -13.88
C THR A 23 -23.92 14.91 -12.45
N ILE A 24 -24.01 15.86 -11.52
CA ILE A 24 -23.71 15.66 -10.09
C ILE A 24 -25.01 15.75 -9.30
N GLY A 25 -25.35 14.67 -8.59
CA GLY A 25 -26.55 14.65 -7.75
C GLY A 25 -26.29 15.25 -6.37
N VAL A 26 -27.23 16.06 -5.87
CA VAL A 26 -27.19 16.62 -4.52
C VAL A 26 -28.50 16.30 -3.82
N VAL A 27 -28.45 15.57 -2.71
CA VAL A 27 -29.63 15.19 -1.92
C VAL A 27 -29.54 15.84 -0.55
N PHE A 28 -30.36 16.87 -0.31
CA PHE A 28 -30.48 17.48 1.00
C PHE A 28 -31.37 16.62 1.90
N ARG A 29 -30.88 16.26 3.10
CA ARG A 29 -31.69 15.58 4.13
C ARG A 29 -32.24 16.58 5.15
N ASP A 30 -31.42 17.57 5.51
CA ASP A 30 -31.78 18.66 6.40
C ASP A 30 -31.15 19.97 5.88
N ASP A 31 -31.48 21.10 6.51
CA ASP A 31 -30.89 22.42 6.20
C ASP A 31 -29.35 22.49 6.25
N LEU A 32 -28.71 21.52 6.91
CA LEU A 32 -27.26 21.47 7.14
C LEU A 32 -26.64 20.15 6.66
N SER A 33 -27.44 19.21 6.16
CA SER A 33 -26.98 17.86 5.84
C SER A 33 -27.37 17.52 4.40
N TYR A 34 -26.36 17.12 3.61
CA TYR A 34 -26.56 16.75 2.21
C TYR A 34 -25.65 15.57 1.83
N HIS A 35 -26.07 14.83 0.80
CA HIS A 35 -25.30 13.77 0.17
C HIS A 35 -24.96 14.17 -1.25
N LEU A 36 -23.69 14.06 -1.62
CA LEU A 36 -23.24 14.20 -2.99
C LEU A 36 -23.21 12.81 -3.64
N ARG A 37 -23.80 12.71 -4.82
CA ARG A 37 -23.84 11.48 -5.61
C ARG A 37 -23.05 11.73 -6.89
N PHE A 38 -21.93 11.03 -7.00
CA PHE A 38 -21.08 10.99 -8.18
C PHE A 38 -21.11 9.60 -8.78
N GLN A 39 -20.87 9.53 -10.09
CA GLN A 39 -20.79 8.24 -10.78
C GLN A 39 -19.62 7.40 -10.27
N SER A 40 -19.86 6.09 -10.12
CA SER A 40 -18.90 5.16 -9.53
C SER A 40 -17.60 4.98 -10.33
N TYR A 41 -17.56 5.35 -11.60
CA TYR A 41 -16.35 5.23 -12.43
C TYR A 41 -15.50 6.50 -12.45
N THR A 42 -16.07 7.67 -12.15
CA THR A 42 -15.34 8.94 -12.10
C THR A 42 -14.66 9.13 -10.75
N MET A 43 -15.21 8.57 -9.68
CA MET A 43 -14.65 8.67 -8.33
C MET A 43 -14.27 7.33 -7.73
N ALA A 44 -13.17 7.31 -6.98
CA ALA A 44 -12.85 6.18 -6.13
C ALA A 44 -13.92 6.06 -5.03
N SER A 45 -14.26 4.83 -4.63
CA SER A 45 -15.08 4.62 -3.44
C SER A 45 -14.31 5.12 -2.21
N PRO A 46 -14.94 5.83 -1.26
CA PRO A 46 -14.31 6.20 0.00
C PRO A 46 -13.71 4.98 0.71
N GLU A 47 -14.39 3.84 0.66
CA GLU A 47 -13.95 2.58 1.28
C GLU A 47 -12.63 2.08 0.69
N ASP A 48 -12.45 2.20 -0.63
CA ASP A 48 -11.23 1.78 -1.33
C ASP A 48 -10.02 2.70 -1.02
N VAL A 49 -10.28 3.93 -0.60
CA VAL A 49 -9.24 4.96 -0.37
C VAL A 49 -8.74 4.97 1.07
N PHE A 50 -9.60 4.65 2.05
CA PHE A 50 -9.23 4.67 3.46
C PHE A 50 -8.61 3.37 3.97
N ASP A 51 -8.86 2.24 3.31
CA ASP A 51 -8.39 0.94 3.81
C ASP A 51 -6.89 0.70 3.54
N HIS A 52 -6.30 1.42 2.58
CA HIS A 52 -4.90 1.27 2.19
C HIS A 52 -4.18 2.61 2.06
N ILE A 53 -2.96 2.71 2.60
CA ILE A 53 -2.03 3.81 2.27
C ILE A 53 -1.72 3.70 0.78
N VAL A 54 -2.40 4.49 -0.06
CA VAL A 54 -2.21 4.47 -1.51
C VAL A 54 -0.87 5.12 -1.84
N THR A 55 0.14 4.29 -2.12
CA THR A 55 1.44 4.76 -2.62
C THR A 55 1.33 5.12 -4.10
N CYS A 56 1.21 6.42 -4.39
CA CYS A 56 1.25 6.93 -5.76
C CYS A 56 2.70 7.19 -6.20
N HIS A 57 3.24 6.34 -7.06
CA HIS A 57 4.63 6.41 -7.51
C HIS A 57 4.93 7.52 -8.52
N SER A 58 3.91 8.08 -9.19
CA SER A 58 4.10 9.16 -10.16
C SER A 58 3.16 10.33 -9.91
N HIS A 59 3.61 11.52 -10.28
CA HIS A 59 2.79 12.75 -10.33
C HIS A 59 1.74 12.72 -11.45
N ALA A 60 1.71 11.64 -12.26
CA ALA A 60 0.82 11.54 -13.39
C ALA A 60 -0.62 11.26 -12.95
N TYR A 61 -1.54 11.97 -13.59
CA TYR A 61 -2.98 11.91 -13.38
C TYR A 61 -3.58 10.50 -13.45
N SER A 62 -2.96 9.60 -14.23
CA SER A 62 -3.49 8.26 -14.51
C SER A 62 -3.19 7.20 -13.44
N SER A 63 -2.26 7.43 -12.52
CA SER A 63 -1.77 6.39 -11.59
C SER A 63 -2.27 6.56 -10.16
N CYS A 64 -2.79 7.74 -9.80
CA CYS A 64 -3.17 8.09 -8.45
C CYS A 64 -4.67 8.39 -8.37
N LYS A 65 -5.41 7.53 -7.66
CA LYS A 65 -6.85 7.70 -7.47
C LYS A 65 -7.21 8.80 -6.45
N VAL A 66 -6.28 9.15 -5.56
CA VAL A 66 -6.50 10.12 -4.47
C VAL A 66 -6.85 11.53 -4.97
N PRO A 67 -6.14 12.14 -5.93
CA PRO A 67 -6.49 13.49 -6.41
C PRO A 67 -7.73 13.54 -7.32
N LEU A 68 -8.34 12.40 -7.68
CA LEU A 68 -9.52 12.37 -8.55
C LEU A 68 -10.70 13.18 -7.97
N TYR A 69 -10.90 13.16 -6.64
CA TYR A 69 -11.93 13.99 -6.01
C TYR A 69 -11.76 15.48 -6.35
N GLY A 70 -10.53 16.00 -6.30
CA GLY A 70 -10.26 17.39 -6.66
C GLY A 70 -10.50 17.67 -8.15
N TYR A 71 -10.08 16.77 -9.04
CA TYR A 71 -10.16 16.99 -10.48
C TYR A 71 -11.58 16.90 -11.06
N TRP A 72 -12.41 16.02 -10.52
CA TRP A 72 -13.81 15.86 -10.96
C TRP A 72 -14.77 16.86 -10.31
N GLY A 73 -14.24 17.91 -9.68
CA GLY A 73 -15.04 19.01 -9.17
C GLY A 73 -15.76 18.74 -7.84
N PHE A 74 -15.51 17.62 -7.16
CA PHE A 74 -16.06 17.33 -5.82
C PHE A 74 -15.83 18.50 -4.87
N MET A 75 -14.56 18.91 -4.77
CA MET A 75 -14.13 19.99 -3.87
C MET A 75 -14.79 21.31 -4.22
N ALA A 76 -15.01 21.59 -5.51
CA ALA A 76 -15.63 22.82 -5.97
C ALA A 76 -17.12 22.85 -5.60
N VAL A 77 -17.86 21.76 -5.91
CA VAL A 77 -19.29 21.64 -5.57
C VAL A 77 -19.50 21.66 -4.06
N GLN A 78 -18.70 20.90 -3.30
CA GLN A 78 -18.76 20.88 -1.85
C GLN A 78 -18.52 22.28 -1.26
N SER A 79 -17.47 22.97 -1.72
CA SER A 79 -17.14 24.32 -1.26
C SER A 79 -18.25 25.34 -1.58
N SER A 80 -18.87 25.25 -2.76
CA SER A 80 -19.99 26.11 -3.15
C SER A 80 -21.24 25.88 -2.31
N ILE A 81 -21.60 24.62 -2.04
CA ILE A 81 -22.75 24.28 -1.18
C ILE A 81 -22.48 24.71 0.26
N ASP A 82 -21.30 24.40 0.80
CA ASP A 82 -20.93 24.76 2.18
C ASP A 82 -20.93 26.28 2.36
N ALA A 83 -20.39 27.04 1.40
CA ALA A 83 -20.45 28.52 1.45
C ALA A 83 -21.89 29.04 1.45
N ALA A 84 -22.77 28.48 0.61
CA ALA A 84 -24.18 28.86 0.53
C ALA A 84 -24.95 28.52 1.82
N VAL A 85 -24.72 27.34 2.40
CA VAL A 85 -25.34 26.91 3.66
C VAL A 85 -24.88 27.80 4.82
N ILE A 86 -23.58 28.14 4.88
CA ILE A 86 -23.05 29.05 5.90
C ILE A 86 -23.66 30.44 5.75
N GLU A 87 -23.72 30.97 4.52
CA GLU A 87 -24.33 32.28 4.26
C GLU A 87 -25.80 32.32 4.66
N MET A 88 -26.56 31.27 4.32
CA MET A 88 -27.97 31.13 4.70
C MET A 88 -28.17 31.13 6.23
N LYS A 89 -27.29 30.46 6.98
CA LYS A 89 -27.45 30.31 8.44
C LYS A 89 -26.88 31.47 9.25
N THR A 90 -25.80 32.09 8.77
CA THR A 90 -25.09 33.15 9.50
C THR A 90 -25.41 34.55 8.98
N ASN A 91 -26.12 34.67 7.85
CA ASN A 91 -26.38 35.93 7.14
C ASN A 91 -25.09 36.72 6.83
N HIS A 92 -23.99 35.98 6.64
CA HIS A 92 -22.67 36.51 6.32
C HIS A 92 -22.08 35.69 5.17
N SER A 93 -21.76 36.34 4.06
CA SER A 93 -21.16 35.64 2.92
C SER A 93 -19.73 35.25 3.24
N VAL A 94 -19.40 33.99 2.99
CA VAL A 94 -18.05 33.43 3.19
C VAL A 94 -17.40 33.00 1.87
N TRP A 95 -17.97 33.44 0.74
CA TRP A 95 -17.56 32.98 -0.59
C TRP A 95 -16.11 33.34 -0.91
N ASP A 96 -15.66 34.54 -0.55
CA ASP A 96 -14.30 35.00 -0.81
C ASP A 96 -13.27 34.21 0.02
N GLU A 97 -13.60 33.89 1.27
CA GLU A 97 -12.80 33.05 2.14
C GLU A 97 -12.71 31.63 1.60
N VAL A 98 -13.84 31.01 1.26
CA VAL A 98 -13.87 29.63 0.75
C VAL A 98 -13.16 29.51 -0.59
N LYS A 99 -13.32 30.48 -1.49
CA LYS A 99 -12.61 30.51 -2.78
C LYS A 99 -11.09 30.61 -2.62
N SER A 100 -10.61 31.20 -1.53
CA SER A 100 -9.18 31.28 -1.23
C SER A 100 -8.56 29.95 -0.77
N ILE A 101 -9.41 29.00 -0.34
CA ILE A 101 -8.97 27.68 0.13
C ILE A 101 -8.53 26.86 -1.10
N SER A 102 -7.24 26.55 -1.15
CA SER A 102 -6.67 25.66 -2.16
C SER A 102 -6.12 24.40 -1.49
N GLY A 103 -6.46 23.24 -2.05
CA GLY A 103 -5.85 21.98 -1.65
C GLY A 103 -4.44 21.89 -2.21
N ILE A 104 -3.43 21.98 -1.36
CA ILE A 104 -2.04 21.75 -1.76
C ILE A 104 -1.70 20.30 -1.40
N ARG A 105 -1.23 19.55 -2.41
CA ARG A 105 -0.67 18.23 -2.16
C ARG A 105 0.73 18.39 -1.55
N LEU A 106 0.88 17.98 -0.30
CA LEU A 106 2.18 17.88 0.32
C LEU A 106 2.98 16.74 -0.32
N GLU A 107 4.26 16.99 -0.59
CA GLU A 107 5.18 15.95 -0.99
C GLU A 107 5.42 15.04 0.21
N SER A 108 5.03 13.77 0.09
CA SER A 108 5.39 12.76 1.07
C SER A 108 6.85 12.36 0.87
N PRO A 109 7.62 12.11 1.94
CA PRO A 109 8.96 11.54 1.80
C PRO A 109 8.91 10.28 0.96
N SER A 110 9.98 10.01 0.20
CA SER A 110 10.09 8.85 -0.68
C SER A 110 10.01 7.56 0.14
N MET A 111 8.80 7.09 0.37
CA MET A 111 8.56 5.83 1.03
C MET A 111 8.88 4.75 0.00
N ARG A 112 9.98 4.02 0.21
CA ARG A 112 10.32 2.84 -0.59
C ARG A 112 9.22 1.81 -0.35
N SER A 113 8.19 1.84 -1.19
CA SER A 113 7.15 0.81 -1.22
C SER A 113 7.85 -0.49 -1.56
N VAL A 114 7.99 -1.37 -0.56
CA VAL A 114 8.46 -2.73 -0.80
C VAL A 114 7.31 -3.46 -1.46
N ASN A 115 7.38 -3.64 -2.77
CA ASN A 115 6.34 -4.35 -3.51
C ASN A 115 6.21 -5.77 -2.94
N LYS A 116 4.97 -6.23 -2.74
CA LYS A 116 4.68 -7.60 -2.27
C LYS A 116 5.36 -8.67 -3.14
N LEU A 117 5.51 -8.38 -4.44
CA LEU A 117 6.23 -9.26 -5.38
C LEU A 117 7.71 -9.38 -5.03
N ASP A 118 8.39 -8.27 -4.74
CA ASP A 118 9.82 -8.28 -4.41
C ASP A 118 10.09 -9.10 -3.14
N TYR A 119 9.23 -8.95 -2.12
CA TYR A 119 9.33 -9.74 -0.90
C TYR A 119 9.13 -11.25 -1.15
N THR A 120 8.19 -11.59 -2.03
CA THR A 120 7.89 -12.99 -2.39
C THR A 120 9.07 -13.63 -3.12
N TRP A 121 9.69 -12.91 -4.07
CA TRP A 121 10.88 -13.38 -4.78
C TRP A 121 12.09 -13.55 -3.85
N ILE A 122 12.29 -12.65 -2.89
CA ILE A 122 13.34 -12.78 -1.88
C ILE A 122 13.13 -14.04 -1.04
N ILE A 123 11.90 -14.32 -0.59
CA ILE A 123 11.58 -15.55 0.16
C ILE A 123 11.86 -16.80 -0.68
N ILE A 124 11.45 -16.82 -1.95
CA ILE A 124 11.69 -17.97 -2.83
C ILE A 124 13.20 -18.18 -3.01
N TYR A 125 13.96 -17.11 -3.24
CA TYR A 125 15.41 -17.19 -3.39
C TYR A 125 16.09 -17.71 -2.11
N LEU A 126 15.65 -17.24 -0.94
CA LEU A 126 16.09 -17.76 0.36
C LEU A 126 15.85 -19.28 0.47
N ILE A 127 14.63 -19.74 0.18
CA ILE A 127 14.29 -21.17 0.24
C ILE A 127 15.16 -21.98 -0.73
N LEU A 128 15.31 -21.51 -1.97
CA LEU A 128 16.07 -22.20 -3.02
C LEU A 128 17.57 -22.28 -2.70
N CYS A 129 18.14 -21.27 -2.04
CA CYS A 129 19.52 -21.29 -1.58
C CYS A 129 19.73 -22.23 -0.37
N PHE A 130 18.85 -22.16 0.64
CA PHE A 130 19.07 -22.87 1.90
C PHE A 130 18.66 -24.36 1.86
N CYS A 131 17.61 -24.74 1.13
CA CYS A 131 17.10 -26.12 1.09
C CYS A 131 18.11 -27.16 0.55
N PRO A 132 18.64 -27.03 -0.69
CA PRO A 132 19.59 -28.01 -1.22
C PRO A 132 20.90 -28.02 -0.43
N TYR A 133 21.31 -26.86 0.09
CA TYR A 133 22.49 -26.78 0.92
C TYR A 133 22.36 -27.59 2.22
N MET A 134 21.27 -27.37 2.97
CA MET A 134 21.02 -28.09 4.23
C MET A 134 20.89 -29.60 4.00
N TYR A 135 20.35 -30.02 2.85
CA TYR A 135 20.31 -31.41 2.43
C TYR A 135 21.71 -32.00 2.22
N PHE A 136 22.55 -31.35 1.40
CA PHE A 136 23.92 -31.81 1.15
C PHE A 136 24.75 -31.88 2.43
N LEU A 137 24.59 -30.88 3.30
CA LEU A 137 25.27 -30.83 4.58
C LEU A 137 24.84 -32.00 5.47
N SER A 138 23.54 -32.27 5.60
CA SER A 138 23.01 -33.38 6.40
C SER A 138 23.51 -34.75 5.93
N VAL A 139 23.58 -34.96 4.61
CA VAL A 139 24.12 -36.21 4.03
C VAL A 139 25.63 -36.32 4.27
N LYS A 140 26.39 -35.23 4.11
CA LYS A 140 27.83 -35.25 4.38
C LYS A 140 28.13 -35.47 5.86
N VAL A 141 27.39 -34.84 6.78
CA VAL A 141 27.48 -35.07 8.22
C VAL A 141 27.33 -36.53 8.55
N THR A 142 26.22 -37.13 8.11
CA THR A 142 25.89 -38.51 8.48
C THR A 142 26.91 -39.49 7.93
N ARG A 143 27.47 -39.22 6.76
CA ARG A 143 28.54 -40.01 6.13
C ARG A 143 29.89 -39.85 6.83
N GLU A 144 30.32 -38.61 7.07
CA GLU A 144 31.64 -38.31 7.63
C GLU A 144 31.69 -38.58 9.14
N ARG A 145 30.60 -38.35 9.87
CA ARG A 145 30.48 -38.67 11.30
C ARG A 145 30.81 -40.13 11.59
N LYS A 146 30.36 -41.08 10.76
CA LYS A 146 30.68 -42.51 10.98
C LYS A 146 32.17 -42.80 10.84
N LYS A 147 32.86 -42.18 9.89
CA LYS A 147 34.29 -42.43 9.63
C LYS A 147 35.20 -41.62 10.55
N LEU A 148 34.96 -40.31 10.67
CA LEU A 148 35.77 -39.41 11.48
C LEU A 148 35.62 -39.67 12.98
N LYS A 149 34.43 -40.05 13.46
CA LYS A 149 34.27 -40.38 14.89
C LYS A 149 35.05 -41.63 15.29
N VAL A 150 35.12 -42.63 14.40
CA VAL A 150 35.94 -43.83 14.62
C VAL A 150 37.44 -43.48 14.58
N LEU A 151 37.87 -42.67 13.63
CA LEU A 151 39.27 -42.22 13.51
C LEU A 151 39.71 -41.35 14.70
N MET A 152 38.90 -40.38 15.10
CA MET A 152 39.18 -39.49 16.24
C MET A 152 39.25 -40.25 17.55
N ARG A 153 38.36 -41.24 17.76
CA ARG A 153 38.42 -42.11 18.94
C ARG A 153 39.66 -42.99 18.95
N ALA A 154 40.11 -43.46 17.79
CA ALA A 154 41.36 -44.21 17.66
C ALA A 154 42.61 -43.34 17.95
N MET A 155 42.54 -42.02 17.69
CA MET A 155 43.58 -41.06 18.06
C MET A 155 43.47 -40.53 19.51
N GLY A 156 42.48 -40.97 20.29
CA GLY A 156 42.29 -40.55 21.68
C GLY A 156 41.61 -39.19 21.89
N LEU A 157 40.98 -38.63 20.85
CA LEU A 157 40.32 -37.33 20.91
C LEU A 157 38.92 -37.41 21.53
N GLN A 158 38.52 -36.39 22.30
CA GLN A 158 37.23 -36.32 22.98
C GLN A 158 36.08 -35.97 22.03
N ASP A 159 34.89 -36.52 22.27
CA ASP A 159 33.67 -36.28 21.47
C ASP A 159 33.28 -34.79 21.37
N THR A 160 33.70 -33.96 22.32
CA THR A 160 33.46 -32.50 22.34
C THR A 160 34.16 -31.77 21.20
N ALA A 161 35.39 -32.17 20.85
CA ALA A 161 36.16 -31.54 19.78
C ALA A 161 35.48 -31.73 18.41
N PHE A 162 34.83 -32.88 18.21
CA PHE A 162 34.04 -33.15 17.01
C PHE A 162 32.85 -32.19 16.88
N TRP A 163 32.06 -32.02 17.95
CA TRP A 163 30.92 -31.10 17.96
C TRP A 163 31.34 -29.64 17.77
N LEU A 164 32.48 -29.23 18.35
CA LEU A 164 33.03 -27.89 18.15
C LEU A 164 33.46 -27.63 16.70
N SER A 165 34.16 -28.57 16.06
CA SER A 165 34.53 -28.43 14.64
C SER A 165 33.30 -28.28 13.74
N TRP A 166 32.22 -29.00 14.09
CA TRP A 166 30.98 -28.98 13.34
C TRP A 166 30.23 -27.66 13.51
N SER A 167 30.18 -27.15 14.75
CA SER A 167 29.62 -25.82 15.05
C SER A 167 30.38 -24.70 14.34
N LEU A 168 31.71 -24.77 14.32
CA LEU A 168 32.56 -23.79 13.63
C LEU A 168 32.27 -23.76 12.12
N LEU A 169 32.20 -24.94 11.48
CA LEU A 169 31.87 -25.05 10.07
C LEU A 169 30.50 -24.46 9.74
N TYR A 170 29.49 -24.74 10.57
CA TYR A 170 28.15 -24.16 10.43
C TYR A 170 28.16 -22.64 10.56
N THR A 171 28.90 -22.11 11.54
CA THR A 171 28.98 -20.67 11.80
C THR A 171 29.64 -19.92 10.64
N ILE A 172 30.77 -20.42 10.13
CA ILE A 172 31.46 -19.83 8.97
C ILE A 172 30.55 -19.85 7.75
N TYR A 173 29.84 -20.95 7.53
CA TYR A 173 28.96 -21.08 6.38
C TYR A 173 27.77 -20.11 6.43
N ILE A 174 27.06 -20.05 7.56
CA ILE A 174 25.93 -19.13 7.74
C ILE A 174 26.40 -17.68 7.53
N SER A 175 27.57 -17.32 8.06
CA SER A 175 28.17 -16.00 7.86
C SER A 175 28.39 -15.65 6.38
N ILE A 176 28.92 -16.58 5.57
CA ILE A 176 29.10 -16.39 4.13
C ILE A 176 27.75 -16.18 3.44
N THR A 177 26.76 -17.05 3.69
CA THR A 177 25.43 -16.93 3.07
C THR A 177 24.70 -15.65 3.48
N SER A 178 24.84 -15.24 4.74
CA SER A 178 24.26 -13.99 5.24
C SER A 178 24.91 -12.78 4.59
N SER A 179 26.22 -12.83 4.34
CA SER A 179 26.96 -11.74 3.69
C SER A 179 26.56 -11.60 2.22
N LEU A 180 26.42 -12.72 1.50
CA LEU A 180 25.92 -12.74 0.12
C LEU A 180 24.48 -12.20 0.03
N LEU A 181 23.62 -12.62 0.96
CA LEU A 181 22.24 -12.12 1.01
C LEU A 181 22.22 -10.60 1.24
N ALA A 182 22.99 -10.12 2.22
CA ALA A 182 23.09 -8.69 2.52
C ALA A 182 23.51 -7.87 1.29
N LEU A 183 24.46 -8.40 0.50
CA LEU A 183 24.98 -7.76 -0.71
C LEU A 183 23.96 -7.73 -1.87
N ILE A 184 23.05 -8.71 -1.93
CA ILE A 184 21.94 -8.73 -2.89
C ILE A 184 20.82 -7.77 -2.48
N THR A 185 20.61 -7.59 -1.18
CA THR A 185 19.52 -6.75 -0.64
C THR A 185 19.86 -5.27 -0.52
N ILE A 186 21.14 -4.90 -0.52
CA ILE A 186 21.63 -3.52 -0.58
C ILE A 186 21.43 -2.96 -1.99
#